data_AF-K5ZP38-F1
#
_entry.id   AF-K5ZP38-F1
#
_cell.length_a   1.000
_cell.length_b   1.000
_cell.length_c   1.000
_cell.angle_alpha   90.00
_cell.angle_beta   90.00
_cell.angle_gamma   90.00
#
_symmetry.space_group_name_H-M   'P 1'
#
loop_
_entity.id
_entity.type
_entity.pdbx_description
1 polymer ?
#
loop_
_entity_poly.entity_id
_entity_poly.type
_entity_poly.pdbx_seq_one_letter_code
_entity_poly.pdbx_strand_id
1 'polypeptide(L)'
;MNGGIAPSGYYDSYNTEADTISISEGGNSCGYVQYNSSEFWSGGHCYTLRIKPTSSIATHFLFHYLKWKEPDIMALRIGSGLPNIQKKDLSKISIIVPTLDKQLQLTVLLSAFKKKIENEEMYVANLDKQKQYLLQQMFI
;
A
#
# COMPACT_ATOMS: atom_id res chain seq x y z
N MET A 1 -4.86 9.39 6.82
CA MET A 1 -5.01 9.00 5.41
C MET A 1 -6.22 9.68 4.78
N ASN A 2 -6.08 10.17 3.54
CA ASN A 2 -7.12 10.79 2.72
C ASN A 2 -6.96 10.28 1.26
N GLY A 3 -7.28 11.08 0.25
CA GLY A 3 -7.18 10.72 -1.17
C GLY A 3 -5.76 10.69 -1.77
N GLY A 4 -4.71 10.80 -0.95
CA GLY A 4 -3.32 10.79 -1.42
C GLY A 4 -2.63 9.44 -1.32
N ILE A 5 -1.40 9.37 -1.83
CA ILE A 5 -0.44 8.27 -1.58
C ILE A 5 0.33 8.44 -0.25
N ALA A 6 0.19 9.61 0.37
CA ALA A 6 0.83 9.99 1.62
C ALA A 6 -0.20 10.64 2.56
N PRO A 7 0.05 10.65 3.88
CA PRO A 7 -0.80 11.37 4.83
C PRO A 7 -0.89 12.86 4.49
N SER A 8 -2.10 13.44 4.54
CA SER A 8 -2.29 14.90 4.41
C SER A 8 -1.81 15.69 5.63
N GLY A 9 -1.49 14.99 6.73
CA GLY A 9 -1.11 15.55 8.02
C GLY A 9 -1.15 14.45 9.09
N TYR A 10 -0.80 14.84 10.31
CA TYR A 10 -0.77 13.98 11.48
C TYR A 10 -1.78 14.47 12.52
N TYR A 11 -2.29 13.55 13.32
CA TYR A 11 -3.24 13.82 14.38
C TYR A 11 -2.95 12.88 15.56
N ASP A 12 -3.17 13.35 16.79
CA ASP A 12 -2.83 12.59 18.00
C ASP A 12 -3.83 11.45 18.32
N SER A 13 -4.86 11.29 17.49
CA SER A 13 -5.90 10.28 17.63
C SER A 13 -6.12 9.53 16.31
N TYR A 14 -6.81 8.39 16.40
CA TYR A 14 -7.10 7.51 15.27
C TYR A 14 -8.57 7.09 15.28
N ASN A 15 -9.07 6.68 14.11
CA ASN A 15 -10.41 6.10 13.96
C ASN A 15 -10.39 4.75 13.22
N THR A 16 -9.21 4.33 12.76
CA THR A 16 -8.96 3.06 12.11
C THR A 16 -7.72 2.41 12.72
N GLU A 17 -7.85 1.13 13.05
CA GLU A 17 -6.79 0.30 13.61
C GLU A 17 -5.66 0.04 12.59
N ALA A 18 -4.51 -0.44 13.09
CA ALA A 18 -3.45 -1.02 12.27
C ALA A 18 -3.92 -2.28 11.50
N ASP A 19 -3.03 -2.86 10.70
CA ASP A 19 -3.31 -4.03 9.84
C ASP A 19 -4.55 -3.83 8.95
N THR A 20 -4.67 -2.64 8.37
CA THR A 20 -5.85 -2.25 7.61
C THR A 20 -5.48 -1.72 6.22
N ILE A 21 -6.18 -2.21 5.21
CA ILE A 21 -6.03 -1.76 3.83
C ILE A 21 -6.89 -0.52 3.62
N SER A 22 -6.33 0.49 2.97
CA SER A 22 -7.07 1.66 2.50
C SER A 22 -6.90 1.86 1.00
N ILE A 23 -7.92 2.41 0.35
CA ILE A 23 -7.90 2.82 -1.04
C ILE A 23 -8.23 4.31 -1.12
N SER A 24 -7.40 5.08 -1.81
CA SER A 24 -7.68 6.49 -2.07
C SER A 24 -8.96 6.64 -2.91
N GLU A 25 -9.92 7.43 -2.42
CA GLU A 25 -11.21 7.66 -3.09
C GLU A 25 -11.15 8.80 -4.10
N GLY A 26 -10.42 9.88 -3.79
CA GLY A 26 -10.43 11.13 -4.57
C GLY A 26 -9.03 11.68 -4.84
N GLY A 27 -8.93 12.57 -5.83
CA GLY A 27 -7.69 13.22 -6.26
C GLY A 27 -6.93 12.41 -7.30
N ASN A 28 -5.78 12.95 -7.74
CA ASN A 28 -5.00 12.34 -8.84
C ASN A 28 -4.45 10.94 -8.50
N SER A 29 -4.50 10.56 -7.23
CA SER A 29 -4.07 9.25 -6.73
C SER A 29 -5.26 8.32 -6.43
N CYS A 30 -6.51 8.67 -6.78
CA CYS A 30 -7.64 7.78 -6.53
C CYS A 30 -7.42 6.41 -7.18
N GLY A 31 -7.70 5.37 -6.40
CA GLY A 31 -7.39 3.98 -6.69
C GLY A 31 -6.09 3.46 -6.10
N TYR A 32 -5.25 4.33 -5.52
CA TYR A 32 -4.04 3.89 -4.83
C TYR A 32 -4.38 3.02 -3.62
N VAL A 33 -3.82 1.81 -3.60
CA VAL A 33 -3.97 0.81 -2.55
C VAL A 33 -2.80 0.92 -1.59
N GLN A 34 -3.13 1.06 -0.31
CA GLN A 34 -2.18 1.20 0.78
C GLN A 34 -2.45 0.21 1.89
N TYR A 35 -1.37 -0.36 2.43
CA TYR A 35 -1.40 -1.10 3.67
C TYR A 35 -0.95 -0.19 4.81
N ASN A 36 -1.74 -0.13 5.89
CA ASN A 36 -1.45 0.69 7.06
C ASN A 36 -1.02 -0.24 8.21
N SER A 37 0.27 -0.18 8.55
CA SER A 37 0.87 -0.99 9.62
C SER A 37 0.69 -0.41 11.03
N SER A 38 0.14 0.80 11.13
CA SER A 38 -0.08 1.55 12.37
C SER A 38 -1.48 2.14 12.35
N GLU A 39 -2.03 2.47 13.51
CA GLU A 39 -3.32 3.15 13.59
C GLU A 39 -3.29 4.46 12.82
N PHE A 40 -4.41 4.83 12.22
CA PHE A 40 -4.50 6.03 11.43
C PHE A 40 -5.89 6.64 11.45
N TRP A 41 -5.95 7.93 11.11
CA TRP A 41 -7.21 8.60 10.84
C TRP A 41 -7.61 8.42 9.37
N SER A 42 -8.66 7.68 9.09
CA SER A 42 -9.30 7.60 7.77
C SER A 42 -10.23 8.80 7.58
N GLY A 43 -9.84 9.74 6.72
CA GLY A 43 -10.65 10.91 6.38
C GLY A 43 -11.62 10.67 5.20
N GLY A 44 -12.31 11.73 4.78
CA GLY A 44 -13.46 11.65 3.88
C GLY A 44 -13.18 11.11 2.48
N HIS A 45 -11.94 11.21 2.01
CA HIS A 45 -11.51 10.73 0.70
C HIS A 45 -10.68 9.44 0.76
N CYS A 46 -10.98 8.58 1.73
CA CYS A 46 -10.27 7.33 1.98
C CYS A 46 -11.26 6.19 2.25
N TYR A 47 -11.26 5.18 1.39
CA TYR A 47 -11.99 3.95 1.67
C TYR A 47 -11.14 3.03 2.56
N THR A 48 -11.69 2.65 3.71
CA THR A 48 -11.10 1.64 4.58
C THR A 48 -11.76 0.29 4.35
N LEU A 49 -10.97 -0.76 4.13
CA LEU A 49 -11.46 -2.12 3.90
C LEU A 49 -11.46 -2.90 5.22
N ARG A 50 -12.61 -3.47 5.58
CA ARG A 50 -12.75 -4.42 6.70
C ARG A 50 -13.16 -5.78 6.17
N ILE A 51 -12.34 -6.79 6.42
CA ILE A 51 -12.64 -8.18 6.04
C ILE A 51 -13.74 -8.70 6.97
N LYS A 52 -14.79 -9.30 6.41
CA LYS A 52 -15.87 -9.88 7.21
C LYS A 52 -15.31 -11.07 8.00
N PRO A 53 -15.70 -11.27 9.28
CA PRO A 53 -15.22 -12.40 10.09
C PRO A 53 -15.46 -13.79 9.48
N THR A 54 -16.48 -13.90 8.63
CA THR A 54 -16.85 -15.14 7.92
C THR A 54 -15.98 -15.42 6.68
N SER A 55 -15.10 -14.51 6.29
CA SER A 55 -14.28 -14.62 5.09
C SER A 55 -12.92 -15.23 5.39
N SER A 56 -12.56 -16.28 4.66
CA SER A 56 -11.26 -16.95 4.76
C SER A 56 -10.20 -16.25 3.91
N ILE A 57 -9.86 -15.01 4.29
CA ILE A 57 -8.95 -14.13 3.54
C ILE A 57 -7.96 -13.49 4.52
N ALA A 58 -6.65 -13.68 4.29
CA ALA A 58 -5.61 -12.99 5.04
C ALA A 58 -5.43 -11.55 4.53
N THR A 59 -5.27 -10.59 5.45
CA THR A 59 -5.10 -9.16 5.13
C THR A 59 -3.93 -8.92 4.17
N HIS A 60 -2.76 -9.50 4.43
CA HIS A 60 -1.58 -9.29 3.58
C HIS A 60 -1.76 -9.87 2.18
N PHE A 61 -2.43 -11.02 2.05
CA PHE A 61 -2.77 -11.57 0.73
C PHE A 61 -3.69 -10.61 -0.03
N LEU A 62 -4.77 -10.15 0.62
CA LEU A 62 -5.70 -9.21 -0.01
C LEU A 62 -5.00 -7.91 -0.42
N PHE A 63 -4.12 -7.39 0.43
CA PHE A 63 -3.31 -6.22 0.11
C PHE A 63 -2.49 -6.43 -1.16
N HIS A 64 -1.69 -7.51 -1.22
CA HIS A 64 -0.86 -7.78 -2.38
C HIS A 64 -1.67 -8.02 -3.65
N TYR A 65 -2.81 -8.72 -3.55
CA TYR A 65 -3.72 -8.92 -4.68
C TYR A 65 -4.29 -7.61 -5.20
N LEU A 66 -4.82 -6.76 -4.30
CA LEU A 66 -5.35 -5.45 -4.66
C LEU A 66 -4.26 -4.53 -5.19
N LYS A 67 -3.04 -4.60 -4.64
CA LYS A 67 -1.90 -3.81 -5.14
C LYS A 67 -1.48 -4.24 -6.53
N TRP A 68 -1.52 -5.54 -6.85
CA TRP A 68 -1.33 -6.04 -8.21
C TRP A 68 -2.45 -5.56 -9.15
N LYS A 69 -3.68 -5.46 -8.64
CA LYS A 69 -4.86 -4.94 -9.35
C LYS A 69 -5.01 -3.41 -9.31
N GLU A 70 -4.04 -2.68 -8.76
CA GLU A 70 -4.11 -1.22 -8.64
C GLU A 70 -4.36 -0.51 -9.99
N PRO A 71 -3.76 -0.91 -11.13
CA PRO A 71 -4.08 -0.30 -12.42
C PRO A 71 -5.55 -0.45 -12.81
N ASP A 72 -6.14 -1.63 -12.56
CA ASP A 72 -7.55 -1.91 -12.84
C ASP A 72 -8.47 -1.09 -11.93
N ILE A 73 -8.07 -0.92 -10.65
CA ILE A 73 -8.78 -0.07 -9.69
C ILE A 73 -8.73 1.40 -10.14
N MET A 74 -7.54 1.90 -10.50
CA MET A 74 -7.34 3.27 -10.96
C MET A 74 -8.10 3.56 -12.26
N ALA A 75 -8.33 2.56 -13.11
CA ALA A 75 -9.15 2.69 -14.32
C ALA A 75 -10.64 2.98 -14.05
N LEU A 76 -11.12 2.76 -12.82
CA LEU A 76 -12.48 3.13 -12.39
C LEU A 76 -12.65 4.64 -12.15
N ARG A 77 -11.57 5.42 -12.27
CA ARG A 77 -11.56 6.86 -12.06
C ARG A 77 -12.52 7.58 -13.01
N ILE A 78 -13.31 8.46 -12.43
CA ILE A 78 -14.22 9.36 -13.16
C ILE A 78 -13.93 10.82 -12.78
N GLY A 79 -14.20 11.73 -13.72
CA GLY A 79 -13.96 13.16 -13.55
C GLY A 79 -12.53 13.58 -13.92
N SER A 80 -12.40 14.71 -14.60
CA SER A 80 -11.11 15.24 -15.07
C SER A 80 -10.46 16.22 -14.09
N GLY A 81 -11.23 17.13 -13.49
CA GLY A 81 -10.72 18.14 -12.56
C GLY A 81 -10.54 17.63 -11.11
N LEU A 82 -11.55 16.94 -10.59
CA LEU A 82 -11.53 16.31 -9.26
C LEU A 82 -11.84 14.83 -9.40
N PRO A 83 -10.87 14.03 -9.89
CA PRO A 83 -11.10 12.61 -10.11
C PRO A 83 -11.46 11.87 -8.83
N ASN A 84 -12.39 10.92 -8.93
CA ASN A 84 -12.73 10.01 -7.83
C ASN A 84 -13.10 8.61 -8.33
N ILE A 85 -13.19 7.66 -7.39
CA ILE A 85 -13.74 6.33 -7.60
C ILE A 85 -14.99 6.16 -6.75
N GLN A 86 -16.11 5.81 -7.38
CA GLN A 86 -17.35 5.54 -6.67
C GLN A 86 -17.31 4.17 -5.99
N LYS A 87 -17.74 4.11 -4.73
CA LYS A 87 -17.88 2.86 -3.96
C LYS A 87 -18.63 1.76 -4.73
N LYS A 88 -19.67 2.13 -5.48
CA LYS A 88 -20.48 1.18 -6.27
C LYS A 88 -19.65 0.43 -7.31
N ASP A 89 -18.69 1.11 -7.93
CA ASP A 89 -17.87 0.52 -8.99
C ASP A 89 -16.69 -0.24 -8.39
N LEU A 90 -16.08 0.29 -7.32
CA LEU A 90 -15.08 -0.43 -6.53
C LEU A 90 -15.61 -1.77 -6.01
N SER A 91 -16.88 -1.81 -5.57
CA SER A 91 -17.52 -3.03 -5.04
C SER A 91 -17.79 -4.12 -6.08
N LYS A 92 -17.66 -3.82 -7.38
CA LYS A 92 -17.82 -4.81 -8.47
C LYS A 92 -16.53 -5.57 -8.78
N ILE A 93 -15.39 -5.13 -8.24
CA ILE A 93 -14.11 -5.82 -8.43
C ILE A 93 -14.20 -7.20 -7.81
N SER A 94 -14.02 -8.22 -8.64
CA SER A 94 -13.97 -9.62 -8.22
C SER A 94 -12.54 -10.01 -7.86
N ILE A 95 -12.39 -10.74 -6.76
CA ILE A 95 -11.10 -11.26 -6.27
C ILE A 95 -11.10 -12.78 -6.34
N ILE A 96 -9.99 -13.36 -6.80
CA ILE A 96 -9.78 -14.81 -6.77
C ILE A 96 -9.09 -15.14 -5.45
N VAL A 97 -9.78 -15.90 -4.60
CA VAL A 97 -9.30 -16.25 -3.26
C VAL A 97 -8.88 -17.71 -3.24
N PRO A 98 -7.57 -18.02 -3.15
CA PRO A 98 -7.10 -19.40 -3.00
C PRO A 98 -7.27 -19.87 -1.55
N THR A 99 -6.89 -21.13 -1.26
CA THR A 99 -6.88 -21.66 0.11
C THR A 99 -5.94 -20.86 1.01
N LEU A 100 -6.22 -20.83 2.33
CA LEU A 100 -5.38 -20.09 3.30
C LEU A 100 -3.91 -20.47 3.23
N ASP A 101 -3.59 -21.77 3.06
CA ASP A 101 -2.20 -22.22 2.94
C ASP A 101 -1.50 -21.59 1.73
N LYS A 102 -2.19 -21.48 0.59
CA LYS A 102 -1.65 -20.82 -0.60
C LYS A 102 -1.53 -19.31 -0.39
N GLN A 103 -2.49 -18.69 0.29
CA GLN A 103 -2.39 -17.26 0.64
C GLN A 103 -1.14 -17.00 1.52
N LEU A 104 -0.88 -17.87 2.50
CA LEU A 104 0.30 -17.78 3.36
C LEU A 104 1.60 -17.99 2.57
N GLN A 105 1.68 -19.01 1.72
CA GLN A 105 2.87 -19.25 0.89
C GLN A 105 3.19 -18.05 -0.02
N LEU A 106 2.17 -17.44 -0.63
CA LEU A 106 2.34 -16.25 -1.48
C LEU A 106 2.84 -15.04 -0.66
N THR A 107 2.26 -14.79 0.51
CA THR A 107 2.67 -13.66 1.36
C THR A 107 4.10 -13.83 1.89
N VAL A 108 4.49 -15.05 2.28
CA VAL A 108 5.87 -15.37 2.69
C VAL A 108 6.85 -15.12 1.54
N LEU A 109 6.53 -15.59 0.33
CA LEU A 109 7.36 -15.40 -0.85
C LEU A 109 7.55 -13.90 -1.17
N LEU A 110 6.45 -13.13 -1.20
CA LEU A 110 6.50 -11.69 -1.48
C LEU A 110 7.28 -10.93 -0.40
N SER A 111 7.13 -11.32 0.87
CA SER A 111 7.89 -10.74 1.98
C SER A 111 9.39 -11.00 1.83
N ALA A 112 9.79 -12.22 1.43
CA ALA A 112 11.19 -12.55 1.17
C ALA A 112 11.79 -11.68 0.05
N PHE A 113 11.06 -11.47 -1.06
CA PHE A 113 11.50 -10.58 -2.13
C PHE A 113 11.62 -9.13 -1.68
N LYS A 114 10.63 -8.63 -0.94
CA LYS A 114 10.67 -7.28 -0.39
C LYS A 114 11.90 -7.09 0.51
N LYS A 115 12.15 -8.04 1.40
CA LYS A 115 13.33 -8.00 2.28
C LYS A 115 14.64 -8.00 1.51
N LYS A 116 14.72 -8.78 0.42
CA LYS A 116 15.89 -8.77 -0.45
C LYS A 116 16.10 -7.38 -1.06
N ILE A 117 15.06 -6.77 -1.65
CA ILE A 117 15.14 -5.42 -2.24
C ILE A 117 15.65 -4.40 -1.22
N GLU A 118 15.05 -4.37 -0.02
CA GLU A 118 15.46 -3.45 1.05
C GLU A 118 16.94 -3.63 1.44
N ASN A 119 17.42 -4.87 1.50
CA ASN A 119 18.82 -5.16 1.81
C ASN A 119 19.75 -4.65 0.70
N GLU A 120 19.40 -4.83 -0.58
CA GLU A 120 20.21 -4.34 -1.71
C GLU A 120 20.23 -2.81 -1.76
N GLU A 121 19.10 -2.14 -1.53
CA GLU A 121 19.01 -0.68 -1.46
C GLU A 121 19.90 -0.12 -0.34
N MET A 122 19.85 -0.74 0.85
CA MET A 122 20.72 -0.38 1.97
C MET A 122 22.19 -0.62 1.65
N TYR A 123 22.51 -1.73 0.97
CA TYR A 123 23.88 -2.05 0.56
C TYR A 123 24.44 -0.99 -0.41
N VAL A 124 23.67 -0.63 -1.44
CA VAL A 124 24.04 0.44 -2.39
C VAL A 124 24.27 1.77 -1.67
N ALA A 125 23.36 2.15 -0.77
CA ALA A 125 23.50 3.39 0.01
C ALA A 125 24.77 3.41 0.88
N ASN A 126 25.15 2.26 1.44
CA ASN A 126 26.38 2.15 2.24
C ASN A 126 27.65 2.21 1.36
N LEU A 127 27.64 1.57 0.19
CA LEU A 127 28.75 1.67 -0.77
C LEU A 127 28.94 3.11 -1.25
N ASP A 128 27.86 3.85 -1.50
CA ASP A 128 27.95 5.26 -1.89
C ASP A 128 28.54 6.14 -0.78
N LYS A 129 28.15 5.93 0.48
CA LYS A 129 28.77 6.62 1.63
C LYS A 129 30.25 6.28 1.75
N GLN A 130 30.62 5.01 1.59
CA GLN A 130 32.02 4.58 1.64
C GLN A 130 32.83 5.20 0.51
N LYS A 131 32.30 5.21 -0.72
CA LYS A 131 32.91 5.86 -1.88
C LYS A 131 33.15 7.35 -1.64
N GLN A 132 32.16 8.07 -1.13
CA GLN A 132 32.28 9.50 -0.82
C GLN A 132 33.37 9.76 0.23
N TYR A 133 33.39 8.96 1.31
CA TYR A 133 34.40 9.06 2.35
C TYR A 133 35.81 8.84 1.78
N LEU A 134 36.02 7.76 1.03
CA LEU A 134 37.34 7.44 0.46
C LEU A 134 37.82 8.52 -0.52
N LEU A 135 36.92 9.06 -1.37
CA LEU A 135 37.27 10.15 -2.29
C LEU A 135 37.71 11.42 -1.54
N GLN A 136 37.08 11.74 -0.41
CA GLN A 136 37.51 12.87 0.43
C GLN A 136 38.90 12.65 1.04
N GLN A 137 39.30 11.41 1.30
CA GLN A 137 40.63 11.09 1.83
C GLN A 137 41.72 11.02 0.75
N MET A 138 41.35 11.01 -0.54
CA MET A 138 42.32 10.89 -1.65
C MET A 138 42.99 12.20 -2.05
N PHE A 139 42.37 13.36 -1.74
CA PHE A 139 42.93 14.66 -2.07
C PHE A 139 43.42 15.35 -0.78
N ILE A 140 44.75 15.40 -0.63
CA ILE A 140 45.48 16.24 0.34
C ILE A 140 45.86 17.54 -0.38
#